data_AF-A0A8X6T1A1-F1
#
_entry.id   AF-A0A8X6T1A1-F1
#
_cell.length_a   1.000
_cell.length_b   1.000
_cell.length_c   1.000
_cell.angle_alpha   90.00
_cell.angle_beta   90.00
_cell.angle_gamma   90.00
#
_symmetry.space_group_name_H-M   'P 1'
#
loop_
_entity.id
_entity.type
_entity.pdbx_description
1 polymer ?
#
loop_
_entity_poly.entity_id
_entity_poly.type
_entity_poly.pdbx_seq_one_letter_code
_entity_poly.pdbx_strand_id
1 'polypeptide(L)'
;MQDGAPPHIGLCVQQFLRQHFTNDRVISHAFPTAWPLRSPDLNPSDFWLWGYLKSLVYRGHLITLTDLKDSITLHVRSISVDQLRSAVEQTLHRLQTLHLEEGNHIEQHSLHR
;
A
#
# COMPACT_ATOMS: atom_id res chain seq x y z
N MET A 1 3.52 1.51 6.97
CA MET A 1 2.51 2.55 6.72
C MET A 1 1.15 1.87 6.76
N GLN A 2 0.20 2.38 7.53
CA GLN A 2 -1.09 1.73 7.76
C GLN A 2 -2.19 2.78 7.77
N ASP A 3 -3.33 2.46 7.17
CA ASP A 3 -4.49 3.36 7.17
C ASP A 3 -5.08 3.55 8.58
N GLY A 4 -6.09 4.40 8.67
CA GLY A 4 -6.80 4.70 9.92
C GLY A 4 -7.99 3.78 10.22
N ALA A 5 -8.12 2.61 9.59
CA ALA A 5 -9.28 1.74 9.83
C ALA A 5 -9.34 1.30 11.32
N PRO A 6 -10.55 1.13 11.92
CA PRO A 6 -10.66 0.83 13.35
C PRO A 6 -9.83 -0.37 13.85
N PRO A 7 -9.73 -1.50 13.12
CA PRO A 7 -8.88 -2.62 13.53
C PRO A 7 -7.38 -2.27 13.55
N HIS A 8 -6.95 -1.32 12.71
CA HIS A 8 -5.57 -0.92 12.51
C HIS A 8 -5.06 0.07 13.57
N ILE A 9 -5.96 0.71 14.32
CA ILE A 9 -5.63 1.68 15.36
C ILE A 9 -5.90 1.16 16.78
N GLY A 10 -6.22 -0.13 16.94
CA GLY A 10 -6.43 -0.74 18.25
C GLY A 10 -5.18 -0.68 19.14
N LEU A 11 -5.36 -0.56 20.46
CA LEU A 11 -4.25 -0.43 21.41
C LEU A 11 -3.23 -1.57 21.32
N CYS A 12 -3.71 -2.82 21.15
CA CYS A 12 -2.83 -3.97 20.99
C CYS A 12 -1.97 -3.88 19.72
N VAL A 13 -2.54 -3.41 18.61
CA VAL A 13 -1.82 -3.20 17.35
C VAL A 13 -0.81 -2.08 17.49
N GLN A 14 -1.19 -0.96 18.12
CA GLN A 14 -0.26 0.13 18.41
C GLN A 14 0.92 -0.37 19.25
N GLN A 15 0.67 -1.11 20.32
CA GLN A 15 1.72 -1.62 21.21
C GLN A 15 2.67 -2.56 20.46
N PHE A 16 2.12 -3.48 19.66
CA PHE A 16 2.91 -4.37 18.80
C PHE A 16 3.80 -3.56 17.83
N LEU A 17 3.23 -2.58 17.14
CA LEU A 17 3.96 -1.76 16.18
C LEU A 17 5.08 -0.95 16.87
N ARG A 18 4.82 -0.37 18.05
CA ARG A 18 5.85 0.35 18.84
C ARG A 18 7.00 -0.57 19.25
N GLN A 19 6.68 -1.80 19.67
CA GLN A 19 7.69 -2.78 20.11
C GLN A 19 8.60 -3.23 18.96
N HIS A 20 8.06 -3.41 17.76
CA HIS A 20 8.81 -3.95 16.62
C HIS A 20 9.44 -2.89 15.72
N PHE A 21 8.83 -1.71 15.60
CA PHE A 21 9.22 -0.69 14.62
C PHE A 21 9.56 0.66 15.24
N THR A 22 9.40 0.85 16.55
CA THR A 22 9.50 2.14 17.26
C THR A 22 8.45 3.16 16.82
N ASN A 23 8.41 4.31 17.48
CA ASN A 23 7.44 5.37 17.17
C ASN A 23 7.74 6.05 15.83
N ASP A 24 9.02 6.23 15.50
CA ASP A 24 9.46 7.11 14.41
C ASP A 24 9.44 6.42 13.03
N ARG A 25 9.29 5.09 12.98
CA ARG A 25 9.26 4.34 11.71
C ARG A 25 7.85 3.92 11.29
N VAL A 26 6.84 4.27 12.09
CA VAL A 26 5.44 3.90 11.82
C VAL A 26 4.68 5.13 11.37
N ILE A 27 4.20 5.08 10.12
CA ILE A 27 3.26 6.07 9.58
C ILE A 27 1.84 5.53 9.76
N SER A 28 1.08 6.12 10.67
CA SER A 28 -0.31 5.74 11.02
C SER A 28 -0.94 6.82 11.91
N HIS A 29 -2.27 6.87 11.98
CA HIS A 29 -3.04 7.87 12.73
C HIS A 29 -2.65 8.00 14.23
N ALA A 30 -2.24 6.90 14.89
CA ALA A 30 -1.90 6.89 16.32
C ALA A 30 -0.40 7.11 16.62
N PHE A 31 0.39 7.52 15.62
CA PHE A 31 1.84 7.67 15.70
C PHE A 31 2.27 9.10 15.36
N PRO A 32 3.49 9.53 15.74
CA PRO A 32 3.95 10.90 15.51
C PRO A 32 3.89 11.32 14.04
N THR A 33 4.17 10.39 13.12
CA THR A 33 3.96 10.60 11.69
C THR A 33 2.56 10.13 11.31
N ALA A 34 1.59 11.04 11.39
CA ALA A 34 0.21 10.75 11.07
C ALA A 34 0.01 10.46 9.57
N TRP A 35 -0.82 9.48 9.26
CA TRP A 35 -1.31 9.26 7.90
C TRP A 35 -2.38 10.29 7.55
N PRO A 36 -2.35 10.95 6.37
CA PRO A 36 -3.39 11.90 5.97
C PRO A 36 -4.76 11.21 5.88
N LEU A 37 -5.80 11.89 6.37
CA LEU A 37 -7.16 11.36 6.34
C LEU A 37 -7.65 11.26 4.89
N ARG A 38 -8.35 10.16 4.54
CA ARG A 38 -8.96 9.94 3.21
C ARG A 38 -7.97 9.97 2.04
N SER A 39 -6.73 9.53 2.25
CA SER A 39 -5.71 9.44 1.19
C SER A 39 -5.33 7.99 0.85
N PRO A 40 -6.24 7.19 0.27
CA PRO A 40 -5.87 5.87 -0.27
C PRO A 40 -4.82 6.01 -1.39
N ASP A 41 -4.81 7.16 -2.07
CA ASP A 41 -3.90 7.48 -3.17
C ASP A 41 -2.42 7.48 -2.80
N LEU A 42 -2.09 7.46 -1.51
CA LEU A 42 -0.71 7.48 -1.02
C LEU A 42 -0.18 6.08 -0.64
N ASN A 43 -1.05 5.08 -0.51
CA ASN A 43 -0.65 3.71 -0.16
C ASN A 43 -0.19 2.93 -1.40
N PRO A 44 1.07 2.45 -1.47
CA PRO A 44 1.55 1.60 -2.56
C PRO A 44 0.66 0.38 -2.83
N SER A 45 0.04 -0.14 -1.77
CA SER A 45 -0.84 -1.29 -1.91
C SER A 45 -2.09 -0.94 -2.71
N ASP A 46 -2.68 0.24 -2.44
CA ASP A 46 -3.96 0.67 -3.00
C ASP A 46 -3.82 1.26 -4.41
N PHE A 47 -2.81 2.10 -4.65
CA PHE A 47 -2.63 2.72 -5.98
C PHE A 47 -1.94 1.80 -6.99
N TRP A 48 -1.27 0.73 -6.55
CA TRP A 48 -0.49 -0.13 -7.44
C TRP A 48 -0.70 -1.62 -7.19
N LEU A 49 -0.32 -2.14 -6.01
CA LEU A 49 -0.17 -3.58 -5.80
C LEU A 49 -1.45 -4.36 -6.09
N TRP A 50 -2.59 -3.93 -5.54
CA TRP A 50 -3.85 -4.66 -5.69
C TRP A 50 -4.35 -4.66 -7.14
N GLY A 51 -4.25 -3.52 -7.83
CA GLY A 51 -4.60 -3.43 -9.25
C GLY A 51 -3.68 -4.28 -10.14
N TYR A 52 -2.38 -4.22 -9.88
CA TYR A 52 -1.37 -5.02 -10.58
C TYR A 52 -1.59 -6.53 -10.39
N LEU A 53 -1.68 -6.99 -9.14
CA LEU A 53 -1.91 -8.41 -8.84
C LEU A 53 -3.24 -8.88 -9.40
N LYS A 54 -4.32 -8.11 -9.28
CA LYS A 54 -5.61 -8.44 -9.89
C LYS A 54 -5.48 -8.64 -11.41
N SER A 55 -4.75 -7.77 -12.09
CA SER A 55 -4.55 -7.87 -13.54
C SER A 55 -3.80 -9.13 -13.99
N LEU A 56 -3.05 -9.78 -13.09
CA LEU A 56 -2.26 -10.98 -13.36
C LEU A 56 -2.98 -12.25 -12.88
N VAL A 57 -3.43 -12.25 -11.63
CA VAL A 57 -4.05 -13.39 -10.95
C VAL A 57 -5.25 -13.91 -11.74
N TYR A 58 -6.10 -13.00 -12.22
CA TYR A 58 -7.32 -13.35 -12.95
C TYR A 58 -7.11 -13.68 -14.44
N ARG A 59 -5.86 -13.74 -14.94
CA ARG A 59 -5.59 -14.21 -16.32
C ARG A 59 -5.67 -15.73 -16.44
N GLY A 60 -5.44 -16.45 -15.35
CA GLY A 60 -5.48 -17.91 -15.29
C GLY A 60 -6.89 -18.46 -15.08
N HIS A 61 -7.04 -19.77 -15.24
CA HIS A 61 -8.26 -20.46 -14.85
C HIS A 61 -8.26 -20.70 -13.34
N LEU A 62 -9.15 -20.01 -12.62
CA LEU A 62 -9.25 -20.09 -11.16
C LEU A 62 -10.56 -20.78 -10.79
N ILE A 63 -10.52 -22.09 -10.53
CA ILE A 63 -11.72 -22.86 -10.13
C ILE A 63 -11.80 -22.93 -8.61
N THR A 64 -10.66 -23.13 -7.94
CA THR A 64 -10.58 -23.43 -6.52
C THR A 64 -9.89 -22.33 -5.72
N LEU A 65 -10.12 -22.33 -4.41
CA LEU A 65 -9.39 -21.46 -3.49
C LEU A 65 -7.88 -21.71 -3.52
N THR A 66 -7.46 -22.95 -3.79
CA THR A 66 -6.06 -23.33 -3.92
C THR A 66 -5.45 -22.66 -5.15
N ASP A 67 -6.12 -22.72 -6.30
CA ASP A 67 -5.66 -22.06 -7.54
C ASP A 67 -5.47 -20.55 -7.32
N LEU A 68 -6.41 -19.91 -6.61
CA LEU A 68 -6.32 -18.49 -6.28
C LEU A 68 -5.11 -18.20 -5.39
N LYS A 69 -4.89 -18.97 -4.34
CA LYS A 69 -3.74 -18.79 -3.42
C LYS A 69 -2.41 -19.02 -4.13
N ASP A 70 -2.34 -20.03 -4.99
CA ASP A 70 -1.14 -20.37 -5.76
C ASP A 70 -0.83 -19.29 -6.78
N SER A 71 -1.84 -18.78 -7.49
CA SER A 71 -1.72 -17.67 -8.44
C SER A 71 -1.25 -16.38 -7.77
N ILE A 72 -1.84 -16.01 -6.61
CA ILE A 72 -1.38 -14.86 -5.82
C ILE A 72 0.08 -15.05 -5.40
N THR A 73 0.43 -16.23 -4.87
CA THR A 73 1.79 -16.51 -4.39
C THR A 73 2.81 -16.43 -5.53
N LEU A 74 2.48 -16.98 -6.70
CA LEU A 74 3.31 -16.93 -7.89
C LEU A 74 3.58 -15.48 -8.31
N HIS A 75 2.54 -14.67 -8.44
CA HIS A 75 2.67 -13.30 -8.93
C HIS A 75 3.32 -12.36 -7.92
N VAL A 76 3.05 -12.52 -6.62
CA VAL A 76 3.77 -11.78 -5.58
C VAL A 76 5.27 -12.09 -5.61
N ARG A 77 5.67 -13.36 -5.78
CA ARG A 77 7.08 -13.75 -5.90
C ARG A 77 7.76 -13.22 -7.17
N SER A 78 6.98 -12.92 -8.20
CA SER A 78 7.49 -12.36 -9.46
C SER A 78 7.75 -10.84 -9.40
N ILE A 79 7.32 -10.16 -8.33
CA ILE A 79 7.55 -8.74 -8.16
C ILE A 79 9.04 -8.50 -7.94
N SER A 80 9.64 -7.72 -8.84
CA SER A 80 11.06 -7.36 -8.75
C SER A 80 11.33 -6.31 -7.68
N VAL A 81 12.58 -6.25 -7.23
CA VAL A 81 13.05 -5.20 -6.30
C VAL A 81 12.89 -3.81 -6.91
N ASP A 82 13.07 -3.67 -8.23
CA ASP A 82 12.92 -2.38 -8.91
C ASP A 82 11.47 -1.89 -8.95
N GLN A 83 10.51 -2.81 -9.13
CA GLN A 83 9.08 -2.48 -8.99
C GLN A 83 8.73 -2.01 -7.57
N LEU A 84 9.27 -2.68 -6.54
CA LEU A 84 9.10 -2.25 -5.15
C LEU A 84 9.72 -0.88 -4.90
N ARG A 85 10.93 -0.64 -5.41
CA ARG A 85 11.61 0.67 -5.28
C ARG A 85 10.80 1.77 -5.96
N SER A 86 10.34 1.52 -7.19
CA SER A 86 9.50 2.46 -7.93
C SER A 86 8.21 2.79 -7.17
N ALA A 87 7.56 1.78 -6.57
CA ALA A 87 6.36 2.01 -5.76
C ALA A 87 6.63 2.93 -4.55
N VAL A 88 7.78 2.77 -3.88
CA VAL A 88 8.20 3.65 -2.76
C VAL A 88 8.51 5.07 -3.23
N GLU A 89 9.23 5.21 -4.35
CA GLU A 89 9.55 6.52 -4.94
C GLU A 89 8.27 7.25 -5.38
N GLN A 90 7.30 6.53 -5.94
CA GLN A 90 6.00 7.09 -6.32
C GLN A 90 5.18 7.57 -5.12
N THR A 91 5.30 6.95 -3.94
CA THR A 91 4.68 7.50 -2.72
C THR A 91 5.23 8.89 -2.39
N LEU A 92 6.55 9.11 -2.53
CA LEU A 92 7.16 10.42 -2.29
C LEU A 92 6.68 11.45 -3.32
N HIS A 93 6.65 11.07 -4.60
CA HIS A 93 6.13 11.95 -5.66
C HIS A 93 4.68 12.35 -5.40
N ARG A 94 3.82 11.38 -5.08
CA ARG A 94 2.40 11.61 -4.77
C ARG A 94 2.20 12.51 -3.54
N LEU A 95 3.04 12.36 -2.50
CA LEU A 95 3.05 13.27 -1.35
C LEU A 95 3.41 14.70 -1.74
N GLN A 96 4.40 14.88 -2.63
CA GLN A 96 4.77 16.20 -3.15
C GLN A 96 3.64 16.81 -3.99
N THR A 97 3.01 16.02 -4.86
CA THR A 97 1.84 16.47 -5.64
C THR A 97 0.69 16.88 -4.73
N LEU A 98 0.35 16.08 -3.71
CA LEU A 98 -0.71 16.41 -2.76
C LEU A 98 -0.44 17.74 -2.03
N HIS A 99 0.82 18.02 -1.71
CA HIS A 99 1.21 19.30 -1.11
C HIS A 99 1.00 20.48 -2.07
N LEU A 100 1.38 20.32 -3.35
CA LEU A 100 1.19 21.35 -4.38
C LEU A 100 -0.28 21.59 -4.70
N GLU A 101 -1.10 20.55 -4.65
CA GLU A 101 -2.55 20.59 -4.91
C GLU A 101 -3.38 20.97 -3.67
N GLU A 102 -2.74 21.47 -2.60
CA GLU A 102 -3.37 21.87 -1.33
C GLU A 102 -4.28 20.79 -0.70
N GLY A 103 -3.96 19.52 -0.91
CA GLY A 103 -4.74 18.39 -0.39
C GLY A 103 -5.90 17.93 -1.28
N ASN A 104 -6.02 18.42 -2.51
CA ASN A 104 -7.01 17.93 -3.48
C ASN A 104 -6.67 16.50 -3.98
N HIS A 105 -7.67 15.83 -4.55
CA HIS A 105 -7.50 14.48 -5.09
C HIS A 105 -6.49 14.45 -6.24
N ILE A 106 -5.59 13.46 -6.22
CA ILE A 106 -4.58 13.24 -7.25
C ILE A 106 -4.96 12.00 -8.08
N GLU A 107 -4.98 12.13 -9.40
CA GLU A 107 -5.32 11.00 -10.27
C GLU A 107 -4.29 9.85 -10.18
N GLN A 108 -4.76 8.62 -10.40
CA GLN A 108 -3.90 7.45 -10.48
C GLN A 108 -3.10 7.45 -11.81
N HIS A 109 -1.91 8.06 -11.82
CA HIS A 109 -0.94 7.72 -12.86
C HIS A 109 -0.53 6.26 -12.69
N SER A 110 -1.11 5.39 -13.50
CA SER A 110 -0.80 3.95 -13.52
C SER A 110 0.65 3.75 -13.94
N LEU A 111 1.36 2.88 -13.22
CA LEU A 111 2.67 2.36 -13.62
C LEU A 111 2.50 1.44 -14.84
N HIS A 112 2.27 2.05 -16.00
CA HIS A 112 2.43 1.42 -17.30
C HIS A 112 3.64 2.04 -18.00
N ARG A 113 4.83 1.62 -17.58
CA ARG A 113 6.02 1.52 -18.44
C ARG A 113 6.82 0.30 -18.03
#